data_AF-F0UPJ3-F1
#
_entry.id   AF-F0UPJ3-F1
#
_cell.length_a   1.000
_cell.length_b   1.000
_cell.length_c   1.000
_cell.angle_alpha   90.00
_cell.angle_beta   90.00
_cell.angle_gamma   90.00
#
_symmetry.space_group_name_H-M   'P 1'
#
loop_
_entity.id
_entity.type
_entity.pdbx_description
1 polymer ?
#
loop_
_entity_poly.entity_id
_entity_poly.type
_entity_poly.pdbx_seq_one_letter_code
_entity_poly.pdbx_strand_id
1 'polypeptide(L)'
;MPLIILTGYPCSGLSYRANQLSTLLSSIQDSLTATIASKGRYKFHVVHSHDESHPRTVYDTARSEKEARAVVYGRVKRALGQDTFVIVDGMNYIKGWRYQLWCESKAAETTCCVEHGYLNWGAMKKEHGSSVIDMMIPSQTLWPPTDDDIVHVGTPIDQCIVNNESRIRKRKMKNGGEDVGERAGANQEPEAEVDRHSHSISDDEEPYPPELLQNLIFRYEEPTTHSRWDKPLFTVPWSDPAPPVEDIWTALTGISVSKEKSATDPPLSTASNPISPPSTNTPSISATGTSARTSLPRPKIVPHQATIQPTTTDPSALHALEKCTAGIINALRTFSLEHPSASAATATTAAETAKLSLGPGISISVPGAETPVFIPAAALASTPTDELAGAGGILSLPRLQRLRRQWVGMNRAYLGQGHARGQKGLRTEQAGDAFVRFLNAEFEGMEE
;
A
#
# COMPACT_ATOMS: atom_id res chain seq x y z
N MET A 1 -3.92 1.65 -17.68
CA MET A 1 -4.63 0.73 -18.59
C MET A 1 -4.46 -0.65 -18.01
N PRO A 2 -5.49 -1.51 -18.00
CA PRO A 2 -5.76 -2.31 -16.82
C PRO A 2 -5.06 -3.68 -16.78
N LEU A 3 -4.02 -3.77 -15.95
CA LEU A 3 -3.61 -5.03 -15.35
C LEU A 3 -4.40 -5.26 -14.05
N ILE A 4 -4.96 -6.45 -13.90
CA ILE A 4 -5.65 -6.90 -12.68
C ILE A 4 -4.87 -8.09 -12.11
N ILE A 5 -4.31 -7.93 -10.91
CA ILE A 5 -3.55 -8.97 -10.22
C ILE A 5 -4.46 -9.62 -9.17
N LEU A 6 -4.88 -10.86 -9.38
CA LEU A 6 -5.55 -11.62 -8.32
C LEU A 6 -4.52 -12.08 -7.29
N THR A 7 -4.89 -12.21 -6.03
CA THR A 7 -4.02 -12.78 -4.98
C THR A 7 -4.83 -13.44 -3.88
N GLY A 8 -4.30 -14.50 -3.29
CA GLY A 8 -4.95 -15.27 -2.22
C GLY A 8 -4.24 -16.59 -1.97
N TYR A 9 -4.68 -17.32 -0.94
CA TYR A 9 -4.18 -18.66 -0.61
C TYR A 9 -4.41 -19.67 -1.75
N PRO A 10 -3.64 -20.78 -1.83
CA PRO A 10 -4.00 -21.90 -2.71
C PRO A 10 -5.42 -22.40 -2.40
N CYS A 11 -6.15 -22.84 -3.43
CA CYS A 11 -7.55 -23.31 -3.32
C CYS A 11 -8.58 -22.30 -2.76
N SER A 12 -8.24 -21.01 -2.71
CA SER A 12 -9.14 -19.91 -2.27
C SER A 12 -10.21 -19.48 -3.29
N GLY A 13 -10.25 -20.08 -4.50
CA GLY A 13 -11.23 -19.75 -5.56
C GLY A 13 -10.79 -18.67 -6.57
N LEU A 14 -9.49 -18.39 -6.65
CA LEU A 14 -8.91 -17.38 -7.57
C LEU A 14 -9.40 -17.54 -9.02
N SER A 15 -9.31 -18.73 -9.59
CA SER A 15 -9.73 -19.01 -10.97
C SER A 15 -11.23 -18.87 -11.19
N TYR A 16 -12.06 -19.14 -10.17
CA TYR A 16 -13.50 -18.85 -10.20
C TYR A 16 -13.74 -17.33 -10.25
N ARG A 17 -13.09 -16.58 -9.36
CA ARG A 17 -13.18 -15.10 -9.34
C ARG A 17 -12.61 -14.47 -10.61
N ALA A 18 -11.57 -15.03 -11.22
CA ALA A 18 -11.00 -14.57 -12.50
C ALA A 18 -12.04 -14.61 -13.64
N ASN A 19 -12.70 -15.76 -13.79
CA ASN A 19 -13.74 -15.97 -14.81
C ASN A 19 -15.02 -15.18 -14.51
N GLN A 20 -15.42 -15.10 -13.24
CA GLN A 20 -16.53 -14.25 -12.79
C GLN A 20 -16.27 -12.77 -13.13
N LEU A 21 -15.10 -12.25 -12.78
CA LEU A 21 -14.70 -10.85 -13.03
C LEU A 21 -14.58 -10.55 -14.53
N SER A 22 -13.99 -11.45 -15.32
CA SER A 22 -13.94 -11.33 -16.79
C SER A 22 -15.34 -11.23 -17.42
N THR A 23 -16.27 -12.07 -16.95
CA THR A 23 -17.66 -12.09 -17.42
C THR A 23 -18.43 -10.83 -17.01
N LEU A 24 -18.28 -10.39 -15.76
CA LEU A 24 -18.98 -9.20 -15.24
C LEU A 24 -18.46 -7.90 -15.86
N LEU A 25 -17.14 -7.71 -16.00
CA LEU A 25 -16.57 -6.55 -16.71
C LEU A 25 -16.99 -6.53 -18.19
N SER A 26 -17.12 -7.69 -18.84
CA SER A 26 -17.70 -7.78 -20.20
C SER A 26 -19.14 -7.27 -20.23
N SER A 27 -19.97 -7.68 -19.26
CA SER A 27 -21.38 -7.26 -19.19
C SER A 27 -21.57 -5.76 -18.87
N ILE A 28 -20.68 -5.17 -18.06
CA ILE A 28 -20.66 -3.72 -17.81
C ILE A 28 -20.24 -2.97 -19.06
N GLN A 29 -19.24 -3.46 -19.80
CA GLN A 29 -18.87 -2.86 -21.08
C GLN A 29 -20.04 -2.90 -22.07
N ASP A 30 -20.76 -4.02 -22.15
CA ASP A 30 -21.92 -4.17 -23.04
C ASP A 30 -23.07 -3.22 -22.66
N SER A 31 -23.37 -3.01 -21.37
CA SER A 31 -24.39 -2.05 -20.94
C SER A 31 -23.98 -0.58 -21.17
N LEU A 32 -22.68 -0.26 -21.05
CA LEU A 32 -22.13 1.08 -21.27
C LEU A 32 -21.86 1.41 -22.75
N THR A 33 -22.17 0.52 -23.71
CA THR A 33 -21.86 0.68 -25.15
C THR A 33 -22.31 2.04 -25.73
N ALA A 34 -23.45 2.58 -25.27
CA ALA A 34 -23.96 3.88 -25.73
C ALA A 34 -23.06 5.08 -25.33
N THR A 35 -22.33 4.96 -24.22
CA THR A 35 -21.42 6.00 -23.69
C THR A 35 -19.97 5.78 -24.15
N ILE A 36 -19.56 4.52 -24.36
CA ILE A 36 -18.18 4.14 -24.66
C ILE A 36 -17.75 4.50 -26.10
N ALA A 37 -18.67 4.85 -27.01
CA ALA A 37 -18.46 5.04 -28.46
C ALA A 37 -17.31 5.96 -28.94
N SER A 38 -16.58 6.65 -28.05
CA SER A 38 -15.35 7.40 -28.35
C SER A 38 -14.04 6.67 -28.01
N LYS A 39 -14.09 5.52 -27.32
CA LYS A 39 -12.98 4.60 -27.04
C LYS A 39 -13.31 3.21 -27.59
N GLY A 40 -12.28 2.43 -27.95
CA GLY A 40 -12.47 1.09 -28.49
C GLY A 40 -13.11 0.12 -27.49
N ARG A 41 -13.78 -0.93 -28.00
CA ARG A 41 -14.25 -2.05 -27.17
C ARG A 41 -13.03 -2.81 -26.62
N TYR A 42 -12.89 -2.85 -25.31
CA TYR A 42 -11.84 -3.59 -24.62
C TYR A 42 -12.03 -5.11 -24.76
N LYS A 43 -10.90 -5.81 -24.80
CA LYS A 43 -10.77 -7.27 -24.76
C LYS A 43 -10.40 -7.69 -23.34
N PHE A 44 -10.95 -8.80 -22.85
CA PHE A 44 -10.58 -9.38 -21.56
C PHE A 44 -9.75 -10.63 -21.80
N HIS A 45 -8.61 -10.75 -21.12
CA HIS A 45 -7.71 -11.89 -21.24
C HIS A 45 -7.27 -12.38 -19.87
N VAL A 46 -7.69 -13.61 -19.51
CA VAL A 46 -7.26 -14.28 -18.27
C VAL A 46 -5.96 -15.02 -18.55
N VAL A 47 -4.91 -14.69 -17.82
CA VAL A 47 -3.61 -15.38 -17.84
C VAL A 47 -3.52 -16.27 -16.63
N HIS A 48 -3.76 -17.57 -16.83
CA HIS A 48 -3.59 -18.57 -15.78
C HIS A 48 -2.10 -18.81 -15.48
N SER A 49 -1.79 -18.90 -14.19
CA SER A 49 -0.45 -19.21 -13.68
C SER A 49 -0.09 -20.69 -13.74
N HIS A 50 -1.07 -21.55 -14.04
CA HIS A 50 -0.92 -22.99 -14.19
C HIS A 50 -1.43 -23.47 -15.55
N ASP A 51 -0.81 -24.53 -16.04
CA ASP A 51 -1.19 -25.27 -17.23
C ASP A 51 -0.58 -26.69 -17.16
N GLU A 52 -0.84 -27.53 -18.16
CA GLU A 52 -0.36 -28.92 -18.22
C GLU A 52 1.18 -29.04 -18.17
N SER A 53 1.92 -28.03 -18.65
CA SER A 53 3.39 -27.96 -18.56
C SER A 53 3.91 -27.25 -17.29
N HIS A 54 3.03 -26.61 -16.52
CA HIS A 54 3.33 -25.93 -15.25
C HIS A 54 2.31 -26.35 -14.16
N PRO A 55 2.30 -27.66 -13.78
CA PRO A 55 1.39 -28.20 -12.77
C PRO A 55 1.64 -27.59 -11.38
N ARG A 56 0.76 -27.86 -10.41
CA ARG A 56 0.82 -27.20 -9.09
C ARG A 56 2.06 -27.54 -8.25
N THR A 57 2.79 -28.59 -8.61
CA THR A 57 4.09 -28.97 -8.02
C THR A 57 5.26 -28.04 -8.40
N VAL A 58 5.11 -27.08 -9.32
CA VAL A 58 6.21 -26.13 -9.61
C VAL A 58 6.67 -25.33 -8.39
N TYR A 59 5.84 -25.21 -7.35
CA TYR A 59 6.16 -24.55 -6.08
C TYR A 59 7.04 -25.37 -5.11
N ASP A 60 7.30 -26.65 -5.39
CA ASP A 60 8.15 -27.51 -4.54
C ASP A 60 9.59 -26.98 -4.47
N THR A 61 10.08 -26.35 -5.54
CA THR A 61 11.42 -25.71 -5.55
C THR A 61 11.37 -24.27 -6.04
N ALA A 62 12.18 -23.40 -5.41
CA ALA A 62 12.32 -22.00 -5.82
C ALA A 62 12.87 -21.82 -7.25
N ARG A 63 13.46 -22.87 -7.85
CA ARG A 63 13.91 -22.86 -9.24
C ARG A 63 12.75 -23.08 -10.21
N SER A 64 12.00 -24.16 -10.05
CA SER A 64 10.82 -24.46 -10.87
C SER A 64 9.76 -23.37 -10.76
N GLU A 65 9.59 -22.79 -9.57
CA GLU A 65 8.71 -21.64 -9.36
C GLU A 65 9.17 -20.40 -10.15
N LYS A 66 10.47 -20.08 -10.12
CA LYS A 66 11.04 -18.96 -10.86
C LYS A 66 10.90 -19.15 -12.38
N GLU A 67 11.10 -20.37 -12.86
CA GLU A 67 10.96 -20.74 -14.27
C GLU A 67 9.47 -20.63 -14.70
N ALA A 68 8.52 -21.13 -13.90
CA ALA A 68 7.09 -20.94 -14.13
C ALA A 68 6.67 -19.46 -14.11
N ARG A 69 7.12 -18.66 -13.12
CA ARG A 69 6.87 -17.21 -13.06
C ARG A 69 7.43 -16.47 -14.27
N ALA A 70 8.56 -16.89 -14.83
CA ALA A 70 9.08 -16.32 -16.07
C ALA A 70 8.16 -16.60 -17.29
N VAL A 71 7.53 -17.78 -17.36
CA VAL A 71 6.54 -18.11 -18.40
C VAL A 71 5.27 -17.28 -18.24
N VAL A 72 4.75 -17.13 -17.01
CA VAL A 72 3.58 -16.28 -16.71
C VAL A 72 3.86 -14.81 -17.05
N TYR A 73 5.02 -14.28 -16.63
CA TYR A 73 5.47 -12.93 -16.99
C TYR A 73 5.52 -12.74 -18.51
N GLY A 74 6.06 -13.73 -19.24
CA GLY A 74 6.08 -13.72 -20.71
C GLY A 74 4.68 -13.75 -21.34
N ARG A 75 3.69 -14.39 -20.71
CA ARG A 75 2.28 -14.35 -21.16
C ARG A 75 1.65 -12.99 -20.91
N VAL A 76 1.76 -12.46 -19.69
CA VAL A 76 1.26 -11.11 -19.32
C VAL A 76 1.85 -10.04 -20.25
N LYS A 77 3.17 -10.04 -20.45
CA LYS A 77 3.89 -9.11 -21.36
C LYS A 77 3.43 -9.17 -22.83
N ARG A 78 2.86 -10.29 -23.28
CA ARG A 78 2.28 -10.43 -24.64
C ARG A 78 0.78 -10.13 -24.70
N ALA A 79 0.08 -10.20 -23.57
CA ALA A 79 -1.35 -9.90 -23.47
C ALA A 79 -1.62 -8.41 -23.22
N LEU A 80 -0.71 -7.72 -22.51
CA LEU A 80 -0.78 -6.28 -22.28
C LEU A 80 -0.80 -5.51 -23.60
N GLY A 81 -1.76 -4.61 -23.72
CA GLY A 81 -2.02 -3.81 -24.92
C GLY A 81 -3.07 -2.75 -24.64
N GLN A 82 -3.17 -1.75 -25.53
CA GLN A 82 -3.93 -0.52 -25.23
C GLN A 82 -5.43 -0.75 -25.03
N ASP A 83 -6.00 -1.73 -25.75
CA ASP A 83 -7.42 -2.13 -25.66
C ASP A 83 -7.62 -3.45 -24.88
N THR A 84 -6.70 -3.87 -24.02
CA THR A 84 -6.77 -5.17 -23.32
C THR A 84 -6.75 -5.04 -21.79
N PHE A 85 -7.76 -5.61 -21.13
CA PHE A 85 -7.72 -5.96 -19.71
C PHE A 85 -7.01 -7.30 -19.55
N VAL A 86 -5.96 -7.34 -18.72
CA VAL A 86 -5.21 -8.57 -18.43
C VAL A 86 -5.46 -8.97 -16.98
N ILE A 87 -6.08 -10.13 -16.77
CA ILE A 87 -6.40 -10.67 -15.44
C ILE A 87 -5.38 -11.77 -15.14
N VAL A 88 -4.49 -11.56 -14.18
CA VAL A 88 -3.48 -12.55 -13.78
C VAL A 88 -4.07 -13.48 -12.73
N ASP A 89 -4.51 -14.66 -13.17
CA ASP A 89 -5.06 -15.70 -12.30
C ASP A 89 -3.94 -16.54 -11.69
N GLY A 90 -3.78 -16.42 -10.37
CA GLY A 90 -2.77 -17.14 -9.59
C GLY A 90 -2.68 -16.60 -8.17
N MET A 91 -1.98 -17.31 -7.29
CA MET A 91 -1.82 -16.91 -5.88
C MET A 91 -1.09 -15.58 -5.73
N ASN A 92 -0.16 -15.26 -6.65
CA ASN A 92 0.65 -14.04 -6.70
C ASN A 92 1.22 -13.59 -5.33
N TYR A 93 1.59 -14.59 -4.52
CA TYR A 93 1.78 -14.48 -3.07
C TYR A 93 3.07 -13.78 -2.62
N ILE A 94 3.96 -13.41 -3.55
CA ILE A 94 5.23 -12.75 -3.25
C ILE A 94 5.11 -11.28 -3.66
N LYS A 95 5.33 -10.35 -2.73
CA LYS A 95 5.27 -8.90 -2.93
C LYS A 95 6.22 -8.41 -4.01
N GLY A 96 7.42 -8.99 -4.09
CA GLY A 96 8.40 -8.71 -5.16
C GLY A 96 7.93 -9.17 -6.54
N TRP A 97 7.07 -10.18 -6.63
CA TRP A 97 6.47 -10.64 -7.88
C TRP A 97 5.29 -9.74 -8.31
N ARG A 98 4.43 -9.33 -7.38
CA ARG A 98 3.39 -8.31 -7.64
C ARG A 98 4.00 -7.00 -8.13
N TYR A 99 5.10 -6.57 -7.51
CA TYR A 99 5.88 -5.43 -7.97
C TYR A 99 6.45 -5.61 -9.39
N GLN A 100 6.95 -6.80 -9.75
CA GLN A 100 7.43 -7.09 -11.10
C GLN A 100 6.31 -6.98 -12.16
N LEU A 101 5.11 -7.48 -11.84
CA LEU A 101 3.93 -7.37 -12.71
C LEU A 101 3.47 -5.90 -12.86
N TRP A 102 3.42 -5.14 -11.76
CA TRP A 102 3.11 -3.71 -11.77
C TRP A 102 4.15 -2.86 -12.55
N CYS A 103 5.43 -3.19 -12.45
CA CYS A 103 6.47 -2.57 -13.30
C CYS A 103 6.21 -2.81 -14.79
N GLU A 104 5.65 -3.96 -15.16
CA GLU A 104 5.36 -4.32 -16.55
C GLU A 104 4.13 -3.59 -17.10
N SER A 105 3.05 -3.43 -16.31
CA SER A 105 1.91 -2.59 -16.72
C SER A 105 2.33 -1.14 -16.91
N LYS A 106 3.24 -0.60 -16.08
CA LYS A 106 3.77 0.76 -16.29
C LYS A 106 4.75 0.84 -17.46
N ALA A 107 5.56 -0.20 -17.71
CA ALA A 107 6.49 -0.27 -18.84
C ALA A 107 5.77 -0.40 -20.21
N ALA A 108 4.53 -0.90 -20.25
CA ALA A 108 3.68 -0.92 -21.45
C ALA A 108 3.08 0.46 -21.83
N GLU A 109 3.72 1.55 -21.39
CA GLU A 109 3.30 2.96 -21.53
C GLU A 109 1.83 3.21 -21.23
N THR A 110 1.34 2.58 -20.16
CA THR A 110 0.03 2.90 -19.60
C THR A 110 0.06 4.26 -18.91
N THR A 111 -0.97 5.07 -19.12
CA THR A 111 -1.03 6.46 -18.61
C THR A 111 -0.91 6.51 -17.08
N CYS A 112 0.08 7.26 -16.59
CA CYS A 112 0.45 7.32 -15.17
C CYS A 112 0.38 8.75 -14.63
N CYS A 113 -0.58 9.05 -13.75
CA CYS A 113 -0.43 10.06 -12.70
C CYS A 113 -1.50 9.89 -11.59
N VAL A 114 -1.25 10.49 -10.43
CA VAL A 114 -1.94 10.23 -9.15
C VAL A 114 -2.65 11.50 -8.67
N GLU A 115 -3.80 11.35 -8.02
CA GLU A 115 -4.30 12.36 -7.07
C GLU A 115 -4.78 11.72 -5.74
N HIS A 116 -5.28 12.53 -4.81
CA HIS A 116 -5.26 12.25 -3.36
C HIS A 116 -6.62 12.48 -2.68
N GLY A 117 -6.97 11.63 -1.71
CA GLY A 117 -8.10 11.86 -0.81
C GLY A 117 -8.22 10.82 0.31
N TYR A 118 -8.47 11.29 1.54
CA TYR A 118 -8.90 10.49 2.68
C TYR A 118 -10.30 10.95 3.10
N LEU A 119 -11.18 10.01 3.47
CA LEU A 119 -11.96 10.10 4.71
C LEU A 119 -12.35 8.70 5.19
N ASN A 120 -12.96 8.61 6.37
CA ASN A 120 -12.82 7.44 7.25
C ASN A 120 -14.16 6.89 7.76
N TRP A 121 -14.12 5.60 8.14
CA TRP A 121 -14.95 4.82 9.08
C TRP A 121 -16.44 5.15 9.34
N GLY A 122 -17.26 4.10 9.44
CA GLY A 122 -18.72 4.20 9.66
C GLY A 122 -19.18 4.39 11.11
N ALA A 123 -20.51 4.40 11.29
CA ALA A 123 -21.21 4.66 12.55
C ALA A 123 -22.54 3.89 12.60
N MET A 124 -23.10 3.46 13.75
CA MET A 124 -22.58 3.35 15.12
C MET A 124 -23.63 2.63 16.01
N LYS A 125 -23.19 1.76 16.94
CA LYS A 125 -23.73 1.52 18.31
C LYS A 125 -23.03 0.30 18.94
N LYS A 126 -22.57 0.29 20.20
CA LYS A 126 -22.60 1.26 21.33
C LYS A 126 -21.20 1.23 22.02
N GLU A 127 -20.74 2.09 22.95
CA GLU A 127 -21.29 3.29 23.62
C GLU A 127 -20.14 4.13 24.25
N HIS A 128 -20.43 4.95 25.28
CA HIS A 128 -19.52 5.52 26.32
C HIS A 128 -18.04 5.78 25.97
N GLY A 129 -17.62 7.06 25.84
CA GLY A 129 -16.18 7.34 25.64
C GLY A 129 -15.62 8.78 25.56
N SER A 130 -16.38 9.86 25.73
CA SER A 130 -15.90 11.26 25.83
C SER A 130 -15.23 11.94 24.60
N SER A 131 -15.71 13.15 24.29
CA SER A 131 -15.00 14.31 23.67
C SER A 131 -14.12 14.18 22.41
N VAL A 132 -14.51 14.86 21.31
CA VAL A 132 -13.80 16.01 20.67
C VAL A 132 -14.59 16.48 19.42
N ILE A 133 -14.25 17.63 18.84
CA ILE A 133 -15.01 18.44 17.86
C ILE A 133 -14.39 18.47 16.44
N ASP A 134 -15.20 18.81 15.43
CA ASP A 134 -14.86 19.04 14.00
C ASP A 134 -14.10 20.39 13.78
N MET A 135 -13.63 20.86 12.62
CA MET A 135 -13.85 20.64 11.16
C MET A 135 -12.57 21.12 10.39
N MET A 136 -12.33 21.11 9.06
CA MET A 136 -13.08 20.82 7.81
C MET A 136 -12.08 20.55 6.65
N ILE A 137 -12.51 19.95 5.52
CA ILE A 137 -11.74 19.87 4.25
C ILE A 137 -12.65 20.15 3.03
N PRO A 138 -12.25 21.03 2.07
CA PRO A 138 -13.03 21.30 0.86
C PRO A 138 -12.46 20.70 -0.46
N SER A 139 -13.34 20.06 -1.22
CA SER A 139 -13.40 19.82 -2.69
C SER A 139 -12.17 19.40 -3.53
N GLN A 140 -12.36 18.32 -4.30
CA GLN A 140 -11.57 17.92 -5.49
C GLN A 140 -11.88 18.81 -6.72
N THR A 141 -11.00 18.80 -7.74
CA THR A 141 -11.28 18.77 -9.20
C THR A 141 -9.97 18.85 -10.00
N LEU A 142 -9.71 18.17 -11.12
CA LEU A 142 -10.37 17.01 -11.78
C LEU A 142 -9.50 16.53 -12.98
N TRP A 143 -8.88 15.34 -12.93
CA TRP A 143 -8.32 14.62 -14.11
C TRP A 143 -8.46 13.08 -13.89
N PRO A 144 -8.47 12.24 -14.95
CA PRO A 144 -9.14 10.94 -14.91
C PRO A 144 -8.31 9.75 -14.36
N PRO A 145 -8.93 8.76 -13.68
CA PRO A 145 -8.27 7.53 -13.22
C PRO A 145 -7.85 6.56 -14.34
N THR A 146 -6.65 5.97 -14.23
CA THR A 146 -6.29 4.64 -14.79
C THR A 146 -5.18 3.97 -13.97
N ASP A 147 -5.47 3.47 -12.77
CA ASP A 147 -4.52 2.67 -11.98
C ASP A 147 -4.52 1.17 -12.40
N ASP A 148 -3.79 0.31 -11.68
CA ASP A 148 -3.75 -1.15 -11.89
C ASP A 148 -4.19 -1.86 -10.60
N ASP A 149 -5.23 -2.71 -10.70
CA ASP A 149 -5.94 -3.20 -9.52
C ASP A 149 -5.36 -4.50 -8.96
N ILE A 150 -5.29 -4.61 -7.63
CA ILE A 150 -5.11 -5.89 -6.94
C ILE A 150 -6.45 -6.32 -6.34
N VAL A 151 -6.86 -7.56 -6.65
CA VAL A 151 -8.06 -8.18 -6.08
C VAL A 151 -7.65 -9.34 -5.19
N HIS A 152 -7.79 -9.14 -3.88
CA HIS A 152 -7.52 -10.13 -2.85
C HIS A 152 -8.76 -10.99 -2.59
N VAL A 153 -8.63 -12.32 -2.68
CA VAL A 153 -9.72 -13.25 -2.35
C VAL A 153 -9.57 -13.72 -0.90
N GLY A 154 -10.37 -13.14 -0.03
CA GLY A 154 -10.35 -13.38 1.42
C GLY A 154 -11.06 -14.67 1.81
N THR A 155 -10.40 -15.80 1.60
CA THR A 155 -10.90 -17.14 1.95
C THR A 155 -10.19 -17.67 3.20
N PRO A 156 -10.91 -18.16 4.23
CA PRO A 156 -10.29 -18.76 5.41
C PRO A 156 -9.36 -19.93 5.06
N ILE A 157 -8.29 -20.09 5.85
CA ILE A 157 -7.29 -21.17 5.66
C ILE A 157 -7.96 -22.55 5.72
N ASP A 158 -8.86 -22.78 6.68
CA ASP A 158 -9.55 -24.06 6.85
C ASP A 158 -10.40 -24.41 5.62
N GLN A 159 -11.10 -23.42 5.04
CA GLN A 159 -11.86 -23.60 3.81
C GLN A 159 -10.94 -23.93 2.62
N CYS A 160 -9.74 -23.37 2.56
CA CYS A 160 -8.75 -23.69 1.53
C CYS A 160 -8.25 -25.15 1.66
N ILE A 161 -8.09 -25.65 2.89
CA ILE A 161 -7.75 -27.05 3.18
C ILE A 161 -8.90 -27.97 2.75
N VAL A 162 -10.13 -27.71 3.20
CA VAL A 162 -11.34 -28.48 2.83
C VAL A 162 -11.55 -28.51 1.31
N ASN A 163 -11.37 -27.37 0.63
CA ASN A 163 -11.42 -27.28 -0.83
C ASN A 163 -10.39 -28.22 -1.47
N ASN A 164 -9.13 -28.19 -1.00
CA ASN A 164 -8.05 -29.05 -1.53
C ASN A 164 -8.30 -30.54 -1.26
N GLU A 165 -8.74 -30.91 -0.06
CA GLU A 165 -9.09 -32.29 0.28
C GLU A 165 -10.27 -32.81 -0.56
N SER A 166 -11.25 -31.96 -0.85
CA SER A 166 -12.35 -32.31 -1.77
C SER A 166 -11.82 -32.63 -3.18
N ARG A 167 -10.83 -31.87 -3.69
CA ARG A 167 -10.16 -32.11 -4.98
C ARG A 167 -9.33 -33.40 -4.95
N ILE A 168 -8.62 -33.68 -3.85
CA ILE A 168 -7.91 -34.96 -3.64
C ILE A 168 -8.91 -36.13 -3.65
N ARG A 169 -10.05 -36.02 -2.94
CA ARG A 169 -11.09 -37.06 -2.91
C ARG A 169 -11.70 -37.29 -4.29
N LYS A 170 -12.05 -36.22 -5.03
CA LYS A 170 -12.50 -36.30 -6.43
C LYS A 170 -11.48 -37.05 -7.31
N ARG A 171 -10.19 -36.69 -7.25
CA ARG A 171 -9.12 -37.34 -8.03
C ARG A 171 -8.95 -38.82 -7.66
N LYS A 172 -8.97 -39.17 -6.37
CA LYS A 172 -8.96 -40.56 -5.89
C LYS A 172 -10.16 -41.37 -6.40
N MET A 173 -11.37 -40.79 -6.39
CA MET A 173 -12.57 -41.45 -6.91
C MET A 173 -12.53 -41.61 -8.45
N LYS A 174 -11.99 -40.64 -9.18
CA LYS A 174 -11.81 -40.71 -10.63
C LYS A 174 -10.82 -41.81 -11.02
N ASN A 175 -9.62 -41.80 -10.44
CA ASN A 175 -8.57 -42.78 -10.72
C ASN A 175 -8.93 -44.19 -10.21
N GLY A 176 -9.61 -44.31 -9.06
CA GLY A 176 -10.06 -45.60 -8.51
C GLY A 176 -11.26 -46.21 -9.24
N GLY A 177 -11.94 -45.44 -10.09
CA GLY A 177 -13.05 -45.93 -10.92
C GLY A 177 -12.62 -46.71 -12.16
N GLU A 178 -11.33 -46.69 -12.51
CA GLU A 178 -10.78 -47.40 -13.67
C GLU A 178 -10.28 -48.82 -13.35
N ASP A 179 -10.15 -49.19 -12.07
CA ASP A 179 -9.46 -50.42 -11.63
C ASP A 179 -10.13 -51.18 -10.45
N VAL A 180 -11.46 -51.10 -10.30
CA VAL A 180 -12.25 -52.12 -9.55
C VAL A 180 -13.60 -52.36 -10.21
N GLY A 181 -13.74 -53.54 -10.83
CA GLY A 181 -15.03 -54.22 -10.92
C GLY A 181 -15.25 -55.06 -9.65
N GLU A 182 -16.51 -55.17 -9.20
CA GLU A 182 -16.95 -56.00 -8.06
C GLU A 182 -16.26 -55.74 -6.69
N ARG A 183 -16.90 -54.93 -5.84
CA ARG A 183 -17.74 -55.47 -4.76
C ARG A 183 -18.52 -54.39 -4.00
N ALA A 184 -19.73 -54.73 -3.58
CA ALA A 184 -20.54 -53.92 -2.68
C ALA A 184 -20.17 -54.19 -1.21
N GLY A 185 -20.28 -53.16 -0.38
CA GLY A 185 -20.04 -53.23 1.06
C GLY A 185 -20.48 -51.93 1.73
N ALA A 186 -21.77 -51.83 2.05
CA ALA A 186 -22.33 -50.63 2.66
C ALA A 186 -22.08 -50.61 4.18
N ASN A 187 -21.80 -49.43 4.72
CA ASN A 187 -22.36 -48.95 5.99
C ASN A 187 -22.42 -47.42 5.95
N GLN A 188 -23.37 -46.86 6.69
CA GLN A 188 -23.64 -45.42 6.76
C GLN A 188 -23.14 -44.88 8.10
N GLU A 189 -22.92 -43.56 8.19
CA GLU A 189 -23.63 -42.73 9.17
C GLU A 189 -23.66 -41.25 8.69
N PRO A 190 -24.63 -40.41 9.13
CA PRO A 190 -24.94 -39.14 8.45
C PRO A 190 -24.74 -37.89 9.32
N GLU A 191 -24.11 -36.83 8.79
CA GLU A 191 -24.04 -35.52 9.45
C GLU A 191 -24.33 -34.33 8.51
N ALA A 192 -25.00 -33.32 9.08
CA ALA A 192 -25.19 -31.94 8.60
C ALA A 192 -25.62 -31.70 7.14
N GLU A 193 -26.93 -31.62 6.91
CA GLU A 193 -27.47 -30.91 5.74
C GLU A 193 -27.33 -29.38 5.92
N VAL A 194 -26.60 -28.72 5.02
CA VAL A 194 -26.52 -27.26 4.90
C VAL A 194 -26.83 -26.85 3.45
N ASP A 195 -27.45 -25.68 3.31
CA ASP A 195 -28.26 -25.22 2.17
C ASP A 195 -27.64 -25.38 0.76
N ARG A 196 -28.51 -25.65 -0.22
CA ARG A 196 -28.17 -26.01 -1.61
C ARG A 196 -28.56 -24.91 -2.60
N HIS A 197 -27.62 -24.02 -2.93
CA HIS A 197 -27.68 -23.16 -4.13
C HIS A 197 -26.32 -23.10 -4.87
N SER A 198 -25.87 -24.24 -5.39
CA SER A 198 -24.65 -24.33 -6.21
C SER A 198 -24.94 -24.21 -7.70
N HIS A 199 -24.58 -23.09 -8.32
CA HIS A 199 -24.35 -23.05 -9.78
C HIS A 199 -23.12 -23.92 -10.09
N SER A 200 -23.36 -25.13 -10.60
CA SER A 200 -22.34 -26.17 -10.75
C SER A 200 -21.42 -25.94 -11.95
N ILE A 201 -20.53 -24.95 -11.86
CA ILE A 201 -19.28 -24.96 -12.64
C ILE A 201 -18.44 -26.11 -12.10
N SER A 202 -17.93 -26.98 -12.98
CA SER A 202 -17.11 -28.11 -12.55
C SER A 202 -15.73 -27.64 -12.11
N ASP A 203 -15.49 -27.73 -10.80
CA ASP A 203 -14.17 -27.53 -10.21
C ASP A 203 -13.29 -28.77 -10.51
N ASP A 204 -12.74 -28.76 -11.73
CA ASP A 204 -11.80 -29.75 -12.30
C ASP A 204 -10.32 -29.36 -12.09
N GLU A 205 -10.04 -28.37 -11.23
CA GLU A 205 -8.67 -27.99 -10.88
C GLU A 205 -7.89 -29.14 -10.21
N GLU A 206 -6.59 -29.21 -10.51
CA GLU A 206 -5.68 -30.12 -9.82
C GLU A 206 -5.56 -29.77 -8.32
N PRO A 207 -5.55 -30.75 -7.39
CA PRO A 207 -5.19 -30.50 -5.99
C PRO A 207 -3.68 -30.25 -5.80
N TYR A 208 -3.33 -29.47 -4.78
CA TYR A 208 -1.96 -29.40 -4.26
C TYR A 208 -1.66 -30.59 -3.34
N PRO A 209 -0.42 -31.10 -3.29
CA PRO A 209 0.04 -31.96 -2.20
C PRO A 209 -0.19 -31.29 -0.83
N PRO A 210 -0.66 -32.00 0.22
CA PRO A 210 -0.99 -31.37 1.51
C PRO A 210 0.16 -30.61 2.17
N GLU A 211 1.38 -31.15 2.13
CA GLU A 211 2.58 -30.49 2.66
C GLU A 211 2.93 -29.23 1.86
N LEU A 212 2.77 -29.26 0.53
CA LEU A 212 2.99 -28.09 -0.34
C LEU A 212 1.93 -27.01 -0.09
N LEU A 213 0.67 -27.41 0.12
CA LEU A 213 -0.42 -26.49 0.48
C LEU A 213 -0.10 -25.71 1.76
N GLN A 214 0.30 -26.42 2.83
CA GLN A 214 0.67 -25.80 4.11
C GLN A 214 1.91 -24.89 3.97
N ASN A 215 2.92 -25.34 3.23
CA ASN A 215 4.11 -24.53 2.90
C ASN A 215 3.73 -23.24 2.15
N LEU A 216 2.81 -23.31 1.20
CA LEU A 216 2.35 -22.15 0.42
C LEU A 216 1.52 -21.16 1.26
N ILE A 217 0.67 -21.68 2.16
CA ILE A 217 -0.10 -20.85 3.10
C ILE A 217 0.85 -20.08 4.04
N PHE A 218 1.86 -20.75 4.60
CA PHE A 218 2.86 -20.11 5.47
C PHE A 218 3.75 -19.08 4.74
N ARG A 219 3.98 -19.26 3.44
CA ARG A 219 4.77 -18.34 2.60
C ARG A 219 3.96 -17.15 2.04
N TYR A 220 2.66 -17.04 2.35
CA TYR A 220 1.79 -16.04 1.74
C TYR A 220 2.05 -14.62 2.27
N GLU A 221 2.54 -13.71 1.42
CA GLU A 221 2.71 -12.29 1.76
C GLU A 221 1.46 -11.49 1.36
N GLU A 222 0.60 -11.15 2.33
CA GLU A 222 -0.64 -10.40 2.10
C GLU A 222 -0.43 -9.10 1.27
N PRO A 223 -1.40 -8.70 0.44
CA PRO A 223 -1.39 -7.40 -0.25
C PRO A 223 -1.60 -6.25 0.75
N THR A 224 -0.78 -5.21 0.62
CA THR A 224 -0.68 -4.16 1.65
C THR A 224 -1.09 -2.79 1.14
N THR A 225 -2.10 -2.18 1.77
CA THR A 225 -2.59 -0.80 1.51
C THR A 225 -1.55 0.32 1.73
N HIS A 226 -0.31 -0.03 2.03
CA HIS A 226 0.85 0.85 2.18
C HIS A 226 1.81 0.79 0.98
N SER A 227 1.78 -0.29 0.18
CA SER A 227 2.65 -0.47 -0.99
C SER A 227 2.00 0.11 -2.23
N ARG A 228 2.76 0.86 -3.04
CA ARG A 228 2.22 1.56 -4.23
C ARG A 228 1.76 0.63 -5.34
N TRP A 229 2.35 -0.57 -5.41
CA TRP A 229 2.05 -1.62 -6.38
C TRP A 229 0.99 -2.62 -5.88
N ASP A 230 0.57 -2.52 -4.63
CA ASP A 230 -0.59 -3.23 -4.09
C ASP A 230 -1.82 -2.28 -4.08
N LYS A 231 -1.93 -1.33 -5.03
CA LYS A 231 -2.98 -0.29 -5.06
C LYS A 231 -3.56 -0.01 -6.47
N PRO A 232 -4.89 0.18 -6.57
CA PRO A 232 -5.90 0.01 -5.50
C PRO A 232 -6.05 -1.46 -5.09
N LEU A 233 -6.57 -1.68 -3.87
CA LEU A 233 -6.74 -3.02 -3.30
C LEU A 233 -8.21 -3.27 -3.00
N PHE A 234 -8.79 -4.24 -3.69
CA PHE A 234 -10.14 -4.74 -3.45
C PHE A 234 -10.06 -6.07 -2.71
N THR A 235 -10.62 -6.16 -1.51
CA THR A 235 -10.76 -7.44 -0.78
C THR A 235 -12.15 -7.99 -1.02
N VAL A 236 -12.22 -9.21 -1.53
CA VAL A 236 -13.46 -9.94 -1.82
C VAL A 236 -13.51 -11.17 -0.92
N PRO A 237 -14.32 -11.17 0.15
CA PRO A 237 -14.52 -12.34 1.00
C PRO A 237 -15.01 -13.57 0.22
N TRP A 238 -14.74 -14.77 0.74
CA TRP A 238 -15.30 -16.01 0.19
C TRP A 238 -16.84 -16.04 0.23
N SER A 239 -17.44 -15.45 1.26
CA SER A 239 -18.90 -15.35 1.46
C SER A 239 -19.64 -14.60 0.36
N ASP A 240 -18.95 -13.68 -0.34
CA ASP A 240 -19.63 -12.64 -1.11
C ASP A 240 -19.97 -13.17 -2.51
N PRO A 241 -21.23 -13.03 -2.98
CA PRO A 241 -21.65 -13.69 -4.22
C PRO A 241 -20.91 -13.18 -5.46
N ALA A 242 -20.49 -11.91 -5.48
CA ALA A 242 -19.77 -11.29 -6.58
C ALA A 242 -18.74 -10.25 -6.07
N PRO A 243 -17.64 -10.01 -6.82
CA PRO A 243 -16.71 -8.91 -6.55
C PRO A 243 -17.37 -7.53 -6.79
N PRO A 244 -16.83 -6.44 -6.20
CA PRO A 244 -17.29 -5.05 -6.39
C PRO A 244 -16.88 -4.53 -7.78
N VAL A 245 -17.48 -5.10 -8.82
CA VAL A 245 -17.05 -4.95 -10.21
C VAL A 245 -17.34 -3.56 -10.80
N GLU A 246 -18.34 -2.84 -10.27
CA GLU A 246 -18.62 -1.44 -10.61
C GLU A 246 -17.46 -0.51 -10.18
N ASP A 247 -16.91 -0.74 -8.99
CA ASP A 247 -15.81 0.05 -8.43
C ASP A 247 -14.48 -0.27 -9.13
N ILE A 248 -14.21 -1.56 -9.39
CA ILE A 248 -13.08 -2.05 -10.20
C ILE A 248 -13.12 -1.43 -11.61
N TRP A 249 -14.28 -1.48 -12.29
CA TRP A 249 -14.44 -0.84 -13.59
C TRP A 249 -14.14 0.67 -13.53
N THR A 250 -14.63 1.35 -12.50
CA THR A 250 -14.44 2.79 -12.32
C THR A 250 -12.98 3.17 -12.05
N ALA A 251 -12.25 2.38 -11.24
CA ALA A 251 -10.82 2.59 -10.96
C ALA A 251 -9.94 2.41 -12.21
N LEU A 252 -10.24 1.39 -13.01
CA LEU A 252 -9.45 0.99 -14.17
C LEU A 252 -9.69 1.83 -15.43
N THR A 253 -10.90 2.36 -15.60
CA THR A 253 -11.32 3.11 -16.81
C THR A 253 -11.53 4.61 -16.60
N GLY A 254 -11.75 5.02 -15.35
CA GLY A 254 -12.19 6.37 -14.98
C GLY A 254 -13.68 6.67 -15.28
N ILE A 255 -14.46 5.67 -15.69
CA ILE A 255 -15.87 5.81 -16.07
C ILE A 255 -16.77 5.28 -14.94
N SER A 256 -17.48 6.18 -14.25
CA SER A 256 -18.44 5.82 -13.21
C SER A 256 -19.66 5.09 -13.79
N VAL A 257 -19.98 3.91 -13.26
CA VAL A 257 -21.23 3.20 -13.57
C VAL A 257 -22.39 3.85 -12.83
N SER A 258 -23.45 4.25 -13.55
CA SER A 258 -24.64 4.87 -12.93
C SER A 258 -25.51 3.82 -12.26
N LYS A 259 -25.44 3.73 -10.93
CA LYS A 259 -26.24 2.79 -10.12
C LYS A 259 -27.72 3.22 -10.09
N GLU A 260 -28.59 2.46 -10.76
CA GLU A 260 -30.04 2.62 -10.61
C GLU A 260 -30.44 2.30 -9.16
N LYS A 261 -30.94 3.31 -8.43
CA LYS A 261 -31.41 3.12 -7.05
C LYS A 261 -32.77 2.44 -7.05
N SER A 262 -32.84 1.22 -6.53
CA SER A 262 -34.08 0.68 -5.97
C SER A 262 -34.58 1.62 -4.86
N ALA A 263 -35.86 1.95 -4.89
CA ALA A 263 -36.39 3.10 -4.15
C ALA A 263 -37.19 2.70 -2.91
N THR A 264 -36.54 2.75 -1.74
CA THR A 264 -37.23 2.81 -0.44
C THR A 264 -36.42 3.67 0.55
N ASP A 265 -36.75 4.97 0.64
CA ASP A 265 -36.97 5.72 1.90
C ASP A 265 -37.05 7.25 1.68
N PRO A 266 -37.74 8.01 2.55
CA PRO A 266 -38.26 9.34 2.22
C PRO A 266 -37.29 10.52 2.50
N PRO A 267 -37.48 11.67 1.83
CA PRO A 267 -36.65 12.86 2.02
C PRO A 267 -37.07 13.70 3.24
N LEU A 268 -36.10 14.31 3.92
CA LEU A 268 -36.33 15.43 4.84
C LEU A 268 -35.75 16.72 4.23
N SER A 269 -36.61 17.71 4.00
CA SER A 269 -36.23 18.99 3.39
C SER A 269 -35.88 20.05 4.44
N THR A 270 -34.77 20.75 4.24
CA THR A 270 -34.52 22.05 4.87
C THR A 270 -33.91 22.99 3.83
N ALA A 271 -34.45 24.21 3.71
CA ALA A 271 -34.07 25.16 2.66
C ALA A 271 -33.66 26.52 3.22
N SER A 272 -32.64 27.15 2.61
CA SER A 272 -32.37 28.58 2.74
C SER A 272 -31.49 29.07 1.57
N ASN A 273 -31.76 30.28 1.09
CA ASN A 273 -31.23 30.81 -0.17
C ASN A 273 -29.78 31.32 -0.07
N PRO A 274 -29.00 31.31 -1.17
CA PRO A 274 -27.79 32.13 -1.28
C PRO A 274 -28.15 33.62 -1.45
N ILE A 275 -27.40 34.51 -0.79
CA ILE A 275 -27.53 35.97 -0.92
C ILE A 275 -26.40 36.49 -1.81
N SER A 276 -26.74 37.31 -2.82
CA SER A 276 -25.77 37.91 -3.75
C SER A 276 -25.06 39.14 -3.16
N PRO A 277 -23.72 39.25 -3.26
CA PRO A 277 -23.02 40.52 -3.12
C PRO A 277 -23.06 41.34 -4.44
N PRO A 278 -22.95 42.67 -4.39
CA PRO A 278 -23.21 43.55 -5.54
C PRO A 278 -22.01 43.75 -6.48
N SER A 279 -22.32 44.20 -7.70
CA SER A 279 -21.35 44.73 -8.67
C SER A 279 -21.01 46.20 -8.40
N THR A 280 -19.73 46.56 -8.54
CA THR A 280 -19.27 47.96 -8.54
C THR A 280 -18.20 48.14 -9.62
N ASN A 281 -18.42 49.07 -10.54
CA ASN A 281 -17.50 49.39 -11.64
C ASN A 281 -16.71 50.68 -11.33
N THR A 282 -15.40 50.67 -11.59
CA THR A 282 -14.60 51.89 -11.80
C THR A 282 -13.46 51.59 -12.79
N PRO A 283 -13.07 52.54 -13.68
CA PRO A 283 -12.40 52.18 -14.93
C PRO A 283 -10.86 52.24 -14.86
N SER A 284 -10.22 51.50 -15.77
CA SER A 284 -8.78 51.60 -16.06
C SER A 284 -8.47 52.72 -17.06
N ILE A 285 -7.32 53.37 -16.90
CA ILE A 285 -6.85 54.49 -17.73
C ILE A 285 -6.23 53.96 -19.03
N SER A 286 -6.52 54.62 -20.15
CA SER A 286 -6.01 54.25 -21.47
C SER A 286 -4.58 54.75 -21.74
N ALA A 287 -3.79 53.95 -22.45
CA ALA A 287 -2.57 54.40 -23.12
C ALA A 287 -2.43 53.73 -24.50
N THR A 288 -2.20 54.53 -25.53
CA THR A 288 -1.81 54.12 -26.90
C THR A 288 -0.41 53.48 -26.91
N GLY A 289 -0.04 52.58 -27.82
CA GLY A 289 -0.73 52.03 -29.00
C GLY A 289 0.22 51.89 -30.21
N THR A 290 0.20 50.78 -30.94
CA THR A 290 0.89 50.63 -32.25
C THR A 290 0.41 49.39 -33.03
N SER A 291 0.80 49.27 -34.30
CA SER A 291 0.09 48.51 -35.34
C SER A 291 0.21 46.98 -35.32
N ALA A 292 -0.82 46.35 -35.90
CA ALA A 292 -1.01 44.92 -36.00
C ALA A 292 0.05 44.14 -36.80
N ARG A 293 0.28 42.90 -36.35
CA ARG A 293 0.48 41.73 -37.22
C ARG A 293 -0.53 40.66 -36.78
N THR A 294 -1.28 40.09 -37.72
CA THR A 294 -2.28 39.05 -37.46
C THR A 294 -1.63 37.68 -37.32
N SER A 295 -1.02 37.41 -36.16
CA SER A 295 -0.80 36.03 -35.73
C SER A 295 -2.11 35.46 -35.18
N LEU A 296 -2.37 34.18 -35.44
CA LEU A 296 -3.41 33.44 -34.74
C LEU A 296 -3.14 33.52 -33.23
N PRO A 297 -4.18 33.59 -32.36
CA PRO A 297 -3.99 33.70 -30.93
C PRO A 297 -3.35 32.43 -30.38
N ARG A 298 -2.02 32.43 -30.24
CA ARG A 298 -1.31 31.42 -29.44
C ARG A 298 -2.01 31.37 -28.08
N PRO A 299 -2.52 30.21 -27.63
CA PRO A 299 -3.23 30.12 -26.37
C PRO A 299 -2.34 30.69 -25.28
N LYS A 300 -2.88 31.64 -24.51
CA LYS A 300 -2.15 32.30 -23.44
C LYS A 300 -1.88 31.22 -22.39
N ILE A 301 -0.65 30.72 -22.34
CA ILE A 301 -0.25 29.70 -21.36
C ILE A 301 -0.33 30.35 -20.00
N VAL A 302 -1.47 30.21 -19.34
CA VAL A 302 -1.60 30.42 -17.91
C VAL A 302 -0.72 29.33 -17.28
N PRO A 303 0.37 29.68 -16.58
CA PRO A 303 1.13 28.66 -15.88
C PRO A 303 0.18 27.94 -14.93
N HIS A 304 0.12 26.61 -15.03
CA HIS A 304 -0.80 25.81 -14.24
C HIS A 304 -0.55 26.10 -12.75
N GLN A 305 -1.57 25.98 -11.87
CA GLN A 305 -1.39 26.37 -10.46
C GLN A 305 -0.18 25.68 -9.81
N ALA A 306 0.11 24.42 -10.14
CA ALA A 306 1.30 23.68 -9.69
C ALA A 306 2.66 24.34 -10.04
N THR A 307 2.70 25.26 -11.01
CA THR A 307 3.88 26.06 -11.39
C THR A 307 3.94 27.42 -10.68
N ILE A 308 2.84 27.85 -10.02
CA ILE A 308 2.72 29.10 -9.25
C ILE A 308 2.76 28.83 -7.74
N GLN A 309 2.24 27.67 -7.30
CA GLN A 309 2.25 27.21 -5.91
C GLN A 309 3.70 27.01 -5.44
N PRO A 310 4.10 27.55 -4.28
CA PRO A 310 5.39 27.23 -3.68
C PRO A 310 5.45 25.74 -3.28
N THR A 311 6.65 25.16 -3.32
CA THR A 311 6.87 23.73 -2.99
C THR A 311 6.37 23.39 -1.59
N THR A 312 5.55 22.33 -1.48
CA THR A 312 4.84 21.91 -0.25
C THR A 312 5.74 21.57 0.94
N THR A 313 7.02 21.29 0.68
CA THR A 313 8.11 21.38 1.66
C THR A 313 9.23 22.18 1.01
N ASP A 314 9.79 23.18 1.70
CA ASP A 314 10.98 23.87 1.22
C ASP A 314 12.16 22.88 1.09
N PRO A 315 12.76 22.70 -0.11
CA PRO A 315 13.91 21.84 -0.29
C PRO A 315 15.12 22.26 0.55
N SER A 316 15.26 23.56 0.87
CA SER A 316 16.36 24.05 1.71
C SER A 316 16.22 23.57 3.15
N ALA A 317 15.02 23.66 3.73
CA ALA A 317 14.70 23.19 5.08
C ALA A 317 14.87 21.67 5.23
N LEU A 318 14.43 20.87 4.25
CA LEU A 318 14.63 19.42 4.26
C LEU A 318 16.13 19.06 4.20
N HIS A 319 16.89 19.70 3.31
CA HIS A 319 18.33 19.48 3.22
C HIS A 319 19.08 19.92 4.49
N ALA A 320 18.66 21.03 5.12
CA ALA A 320 19.19 21.47 6.41
C ALA A 320 18.94 20.44 7.53
N LEU A 321 17.74 19.87 7.61
CA LEU A 321 17.39 18.78 8.55
C LEU A 321 18.27 17.55 8.32
N GLU A 322 18.37 17.08 7.08
CA GLU A 322 19.14 15.89 6.74
C GLU A 322 20.63 16.08 7.00
N LYS A 323 21.16 17.30 6.80
CA LYS A 323 22.54 17.68 7.14
C LYS A 323 22.79 17.73 8.65
N CYS A 324 21.88 18.34 9.41
CA CYS A 324 21.98 18.42 10.88
C CYS A 324 22.00 17.02 11.52
N THR A 325 21.00 16.18 11.20
CA THR A 325 20.92 14.81 11.71
C THR A 325 22.09 13.92 11.27
N ALA A 326 22.67 14.16 10.10
CA ALA A 326 23.90 13.47 9.67
C ALA A 326 25.12 13.92 10.48
N GLY A 327 25.24 15.21 10.81
CA GLY A 327 26.30 15.76 11.66
C GLY A 327 26.29 15.15 13.07
N ILE A 328 25.11 15.04 13.68
CA ILE A 328 24.92 14.42 15.00
C ILE A 328 25.35 12.94 14.99
N ILE A 329 24.92 12.15 13.99
CA ILE A 329 25.39 10.75 13.87
C ILE A 329 26.91 10.67 13.65
N ASN A 330 27.49 11.61 12.88
CA ASN A 330 28.93 11.57 12.64
C ASN A 330 29.72 11.87 13.92
N ALA A 331 29.25 12.80 14.76
CA ALA A 331 29.85 13.07 16.07
C ALA A 331 29.74 11.86 17.02
N LEU A 332 28.57 11.23 17.12
CA LEU A 332 28.38 9.99 17.88
C LEU A 332 29.30 8.86 17.40
N ARG A 333 29.51 8.76 16.08
CA ARG A 333 30.42 7.79 15.48
C ARG A 333 31.88 8.08 15.84
N THR A 334 32.34 9.33 15.75
CA THR A 334 33.68 9.74 16.17
C THR A 334 33.91 9.39 17.63
N PHE A 335 33.00 9.78 18.52
CA PHE A 335 33.06 9.46 19.95
C PHE A 335 33.17 7.94 20.20
N SER A 336 32.36 7.12 19.53
CA SER A 336 32.40 5.65 19.67
C SER A 336 33.65 4.96 19.08
N LEU A 337 34.47 5.69 18.31
CA LEU A 337 35.76 5.23 17.79
C LEU A 337 36.93 5.69 18.69
N GLU A 338 36.79 6.86 19.31
CA GLU A 338 37.74 7.38 20.31
C GLU A 338 37.59 6.67 21.67
N HIS A 339 36.36 6.27 22.01
CA HIS A 339 36.03 5.50 23.21
C HIS A 339 35.31 4.19 22.82
N PRO A 340 36.05 3.10 22.52
CA PRO A 340 35.43 1.85 22.05
C PRO A 340 34.65 1.09 23.14
N SER A 341 35.05 1.18 24.41
CA SER A 341 34.43 0.52 25.57
C SER A 341 33.46 1.45 26.30
N ALA A 342 32.27 0.95 26.66
CA ALA A 342 31.29 1.71 27.43
C ALA A 342 31.79 2.09 28.83
N SER A 343 32.53 1.19 29.49
CA SER A 343 33.20 1.48 30.77
C SER A 343 34.19 2.65 30.66
N ALA A 344 35.05 2.63 29.63
CA ALA A 344 36.03 3.70 29.39
C ALA A 344 35.34 5.05 29.04
N ALA A 345 34.32 5.02 28.19
CA ALA A 345 33.52 6.20 27.85
C ALA A 345 32.82 6.81 29.07
N THR A 346 32.25 5.98 29.95
CA THR A 346 31.59 6.42 31.18
C THR A 346 32.58 7.10 32.13
N ALA A 347 33.79 6.53 32.30
CA ALA A 347 34.83 7.13 33.12
C ALA A 347 35.32 8.50 32.58
N THR A 348 35.40 8.67 31.26
CA THR A 348 35.76 9.96 30.64
C THR A 348 34.63 11.00 30.75
N THR A 349 33.38 10.61 30.53
CA THR A 349 32.23 11.54 30.52
C THR A 349 31.65 11.85 31.91
N ALA A 350 31.98 11.08 32.95
CA ALA A 350 31.46 11.28 34.31
C ALA A 350 31.57 12.73 34.84
N ALA A 351 32.65 13.45 34.49
CA ALA A 351 32.86 14.84 34.88
C ALA A 351 32.01 15.86 34.09
N GLU A 352 31.31 15.44 33.04
CA GLU A 352 30.28 16.21 32.32
C GLU A 352 28.88 15.78 32.74
N THR A 353 28.61 14.47 32.80
CA THR A 353 27.37 13.89 33.34
C THR A 353 27.01 14.49 34.71
N ALA A 354 27.99 14.59 35.61
CA ALA A 354 27.82 15.17 36.95
C ALA A 354 27.54 16.69 36.97
N LYS A 355 28.03 17.46 35.99
CA LYS A 355 27.72 18.91 35.87
C LYS A 355 26.28 19.13 35.42
N LEU A 356 25.74 18.19 34.65
CA LEU A 356 24.39 18.22 34.08
C LEU A 356 23.33 17.65 35.04
N SER A 357 23.74 17.14 36.21
CA SER A 357 22.87 16.42 37.16
C SER A 357 22.12 15.22 36.55
N LEU A 358 22.71 14.60 35.53
CA LEU A 358 22.19 13.39 34.90
C LEU A 358 22.55 12.14 35.73
N GLY A 359 21.80 11.05 35.53
CA GLY A 359 22.03 9.77 36.20
C GLY A 359 23.35 9.09 35.78
N PRO A 360 23.68 7.91 36.34
CA PRO A 360 24.84 7.15 35.91
C PRO A 360 24.70 6.78 34.43
N GLY A 361 25.66 7.19 33.60
CA GLY A 361 25.60 7.03 32.15
C GLY A 361 26.60 7.90 31.40
N ILE A 362 26.60 7.78 30.07
CA ILE A 362 27.48 8.51 29.15
C ILE A 362 26.75 9.75 28.63
N SER A 363 27.36 10.92 28.74
CA SER A 363 26.88 12.16 28.10
C SER A 363 27.79 12.57 26.93
N ILE A 364 27.23 12.74 25.73
CA ILE A 364 27.96 13.10 24.51
C ILE A 364 27.46 14.44 23.97
N SER A 365 28.32 15.44 23.97
CA SER A 365 28.07 16.74 23.33
C SER A 365 28.10 16.60 21.79
N VAL A 366 27.07 17.08 21.08
CA VAL A 366 26.92 16.91 19.63
C VAL A 366 26.69 18.25 18.90
N PRO A 367 27.21 18.44 17.68
CA PRO A 367 27.14 19.72 16.98
C PRO A 367 25.71 20.00 16.47
N GLY A 368 25.16 21.14 16.88
CA GLY A 368 23.83 21.61 16.43
C GLY A 368 22.67 21.28 17.37
N ALA A 369 22.93 20.85 18.60
CA ALA A 369 21.95 20.78 19.69
C ALA A 369 22.55 21.45 20.95
N GLU A 370 21.70 22.07 21.77
CA GLU A 370 22.09 22.52 23.12
C GLU A 370 22.03 21.36 24.13
N THR A 371 21.14 20.40 23.89
CA THR A 371 20.97 19.18 24.67
C THR A 371 22.05 18.15 24.27
N PRO A 372 22.80 17.55 25.22
CA PRO A 372 23.69 16.42 24.92
C PRO A 372 22.91 15.11 24.74
N VAL A 373 23.48 14.18 23.98
CA VAL A 373 22.97 12.82 23.89
C VAL A 373 23.35 12.08 25.16
N PHE A 374 22.37 11.53 25.88
CA PHE A 374 22.59 10.80 27.13
C PHE A 374 22.21 9.32 26.97
N ILE A 375 23.04 8.44 27.51
CA ILE A 375 22.83 6.98 27.48
C ILE A 375 22.90 6.47 28.93
N PRO A 376 21.78 6.03 29.53
CA PRO A 376 21.76 5.49 30.88
C PRO A 376 22.64 4.24 31.05
N ALA A 377 23.18 4.02 32.25
CA ALA A 377 23.98 2.83 32.56
C ALA A 377 23.19 1.52 32.41
N ALA A 378 21.87 1.53 32.64
CA ALA A 378 21.00 0.38 32.39
C ALA A 378 20.90 0.06 30.88
N ALA A 379 20.75 1.08 30.04
CA ALA A 379 20.75 0.97 28.57
C ALA A 379 22.10 0.49 27.99
N LEU A 380 23.21 0.70 28.70
CA LEU A 380 24.51 0.11 28.38
C LEU A 380 24.53 -1.37 28.79
N ALA A 381 24.11 -1.68 30.02
CA ALA A 381 24.09 -3.04 30.57
C ALA A 381 23.12 -3.98 29.85
N SER A 382 22.08 -3.48 29.19
CA SER A 382 21.15 -4.28 28.37
C SER A 382 21.66 -4.60 26.97
N THR A 383 22.80 -4.02 26.52
CA THR A 383 23.41 -4.38 25.24
C THR A 383 24.33 -5.62 25.31
N PRO A 384 24.37 -6.46 24.27
CA PRO A 384 25.10 -7.74 24.29
C PRO A 384 26.64 -7.59 24.16
N THR A 385 27.18 -6.36 24.17
CA THR A 385 28.62 -6.09 24.06
C THR A 385 28.96 -4.74 24.71
N ASP A 386 30.12 -4.66 25.37
CA ASP A 386 30.70 -3.40 25.89
C ASP A 386 31.26 -2.52 24.76
N GLU A 387 31.41 -3.04 23.54
CA GLU A 387 31.87 -2.29 22.37
C GLU A 387 30.78 -1.33 21.84
N LEU A 388 30.89 -0.03 22.13
CA LEU A 388 29.89 0.98 21.76
C LEU A 388 29.62 1.03 20.24
N ALA A 389 30.67 0.93 19.43
CA ALA A 389 30.60 0.89 17.96
C ALA A 389 30.41 -0.52 17.37
N GLY A 390 30.53 -1.56 18.20
CA GLY A 390 30.63 -2.97 17.78
C GLY A 390 29.33 -3.58 17.26
N ALA A 391 29.39 -4.84 16.85
CA ALA A 391 28.21 -5.58 16.39
C ALA A 391 27.25 -5.84 17.58
N GLY A 392 26.12 -5.12 17.61
CA GLY A 392 25.17 -5.13 18.72
C GLY A 392 25.32 -3.96 19.70
N GLY A 393 26.37 -3.15 19.57
CA GLY A 393 26.60 -1.97 20.42
C GLY A 393 25.55 -0.87 20.26
N ILE A 394 25.30 -0.10 21.33
CA ILE A 394 24.26 0.93 21.37
C ILE A 394 24.49 2.09 20.38
N LEU A 395 25.75 2.44 20.11
CA LEU A 395 26.16 3.45 19.12
C LEU A 395 26.55 2.84 17.76
N SER A 396 26.23 1.57 17.51
CA SER A 396 26.53 0.92 16.24
C SER A 396 25.89 1.66 15.06
N LEU A 397 26.69 1.91 14.01
CA LEU A 397 26.28 2.72 12.85
C LEU A 397 24.95 2.26 12.19
N PRO A 398 24.64 0.95 12.06
CA PRO A 398 23.35 0.50 11.52
C PRO A 398 22.16 0.91 12.40
N ARG A 399 22.31 0.90 13.73
CA ARG A 399 21.27 1.31 14.70
C ARG A 399 21.02 2.81 14.62
N LEU A 400 22.07 3.62 14.70
CA LEU A 400 21.96 5.09 14.58
C LEU A 400 21.30 5.50 13.25
N GLN A 401 21.69 4.89 12.13
CA GLN A 401 21.08 5.19 10.83
C GLN A 401 19.62 4.71 10.71
N ARG A 402 19.19 3.68 11.46
CA ARG A 402 17.77 3.29 11.55
C ARG A 402 16.97 4.38 12.28
N LEU A 403 17.45 4.82 13.45
CA LEU A 403 16.81 5.86 14.27
C LEU A 403 16.68 7.19 13.49
N ARG A 404 17.71 7.63 12.77
CA ARG A 404 17.62 8.82 11.89
C ARG A 404 16.58 8.67 10.79
N ARG A 405 16.47 7.51 10.13
CA ARG A 405 15.44 7.30 9.08
C ARG A 405 14.02 7.33 9.64
N GLN A 406 13.82 6.74 10.82
CA GLN A 406 12.55 6.76 11.55
C GLN A 406 12.15 8.21 11.90
N TRP A 407 13.05 8.96 12.55
CA TRP A 407 12.78 10.34 12.96
C TRP A 407 12.61 11.31 11.78
N VAL A 408 13.46 11.25 10.75
CA VAL A 408 13.32 12.09 9.53
C VAL A 408 12.01 11.75 8.80
N GLY A 409 11.64 10.46 8.71
CA GLY A 409 10.37 10.04 8.13
C GLY A 409 9.16 10.63 8.86
N MET A 410 9.18 10.60 10.19
CA MET A 410 8.10 11.13 11.04
C MET A 410 8.00 12.66 10.99
N ASN A 411 9.14 13.37 10.95
CA ASN A 411 9.17 14.84 10.98
C ASN A 411 9.00 15.49 9.60
N ARG A 412 9.18 14.75 8.49
CA ARG A 412 9.12 15.29 7.11
C ARG A 412 7.87 16.11 6.79
N ALA A 413 6.71 15.75 7.34
CA ALA A 413 5.44 16.44 7.11
C ALA A 413 5.29 17.79 7.84
N TYR A 414 6.16 18.05 8.83
CA TYR A 414 6.12 19.25 9.68
C TYR A 414 7.16 20.33 9.26
N LEU A 415 7.95 20.04 8.22
CA LEU A 415 8.96 20.95 7.66
C LEU A 415 8.32 21.88 6.62
N GLY A 416 8.42 23.19 6.83
CA GLY A 416 7.98 24.19 5.85
C GLY A 416 6.50 24.61 5.96
N GLN A 417 5.73 24.14 6.95
CA GLN A 417 4.43 24.73 7.28
C GLN A 417 4.59 26.10 7.95
N GLY A 418 4.92 27.11 7.15
CA GLY A 418 5.06 28.49 7.59
C GLY A 418 3.72 29.08 8.03
N HIS A 419 3.51 29.21 9.33
CA HIS A 419 2.48 30.01 10.02
C HIS A 419 0.99 29.69 9.75
N ALA A 420 0.62 28.99 8.68
CA ALA A 420 -0.76 28.93 8.18
C ALA A 420 -1.77 28.07 9.00
N ARG A 421 -1.32 27.26 9.97
CA ARG A 421 -2.18 26.32 10.72
C ARG A 421 -1.99 26.27 12.24
N GLY A 422 -1.39 27.31 12.84
CA GLY A 422 -1.38 27.52 14.30
C GLY A 422 -0.49 26.58 15.14
N GLN A 423 -0.29 25.33 14.73
CA GLN A 423 0.74 24.47 15.32
C GLN A 423 2.15 24.99 15.00
N LYS A 424 3.06 24.86 15.98
CA LYS A 424 4.48 25.22 15.83
C LYS A 424 5.20 24.13 15.01
N GLY A 425 5.31 24.33 13.70
CA GLY A 425 6.15 23.48 12.85
C GLY A 425 7.61 23.47 13.30
N LEU A 426 8.31 22.35 13.08
CA LEU A 426 9.69 22.18 13.55
C LEU A 426 10.63 23.13 12.79
N ARG A 427 11.25 24.06 13.52
CA ARG A 427 12.26 24.97 12.96
C ARG A 427 13.55 24.22 12.64
N THR A 428 14.23 24.62 11.57
CA THR A 428 15.56 24.10 11.19
C THR A 428 16.61 24.28 12.29
N GLU A 429 16.49 25.34 13.09
CA GLU A 429 17.34 25.60 14.27
C GLU A 429 17.08 24.61 15.42
N GLN A 430 15.81 24.24 15.63
CA GLN A 430 15.37 23.37 16.73
C GLN A 430 15.45 21.87 16.37
N ALA A 431 15.83 21.57 15.11
CA ALA A 431 15.92 20.23 14.58
C ALA A 431 16.92 19.33 15.30
N GLY A 432 18.07 19.88 15.71
CA GLY A 432 19.11 19.11 16.41
C GLY A 432 18.65 18.66 17.80
N ASP A 433 18.18 19.59 18.63
CA ASP A 433 17.61 19.28 19.94
C ASP A 433 16.40 18.33 19.86
N ALA A 434 15.53 18.50 18.86
CA ALA A 434 14.39 17.61 18.66
C ALA A 434 14.81 16.19 18.22
N PHE A 435 15.97 16.04 17.55
CA PHE A 435 16.55 14.72 17.24
C PHE A 435 17.28 14.12 18.45
N VAL A 436 18.04 14.92 19.22
CA VAL A 436 18.70 14.45 20.45
C VAL A 436 17.68 13.99 21.49
N ARG A 437 16.59 14.74 21.71
CA ARG A 437 15.53 14.32 22.64
C ARG A 437 14.86 13.01 22.24
N PHE A 438 14.72 12.77 20.92
CA PHE A 438 14.25 11.48 20.41
C PHE A 438 15.27 10.35 20.65
N LEU A 439 16.57 10.59 20.41
CA LEU A 439 17.61 9.61 20.72
C LEU A 439 17.65 9.27 22.21
N ASN A 440 17.58 10.27 23.09
CA ASN A 440 17.59 10.06 24.53
C ASN A 440 16.36 9.23 24.97
N ALA A 441 15.17 9.51 24.46
CA ALA A 441 13.97 8.71 24.75
C ALA A 441 14.06 7.26 24.23
N GLU A 442 14.68 7.03 23.06
CA GLU A 442 14.96 5.69 22.52
C GLU A 442 16.13 4.96 23.22
N PHE A 443 16.88 5.65 24.09
CA PHE A 443 17.87 5.06 24.99
C PHE A 443 17.33 4.85 26.41
N GLU A 444 16.45 5.72 26.89
CA GLU A 444 15.73 5.62 28.17
C GLU A 444 14.66 4.50 28.14
N GLY A 445 13.97 4.31 27.00
CA GLY A 445 13.02 3.21 26.76
C GLY A 445 13.65 1.81 26.64
N MET A 446 14.79 1.56 27.29
CA MET A 446 15.43 0.24 27.45
C MET A 446 15.66 -0.11 28.94
N GLU A 447 14.94 0.57 29.85
CA GLU A 447 14.96 0.28 31.30
C GLU A 447 13.78 -0.60 31.78
N GLU A 448 12.89 -1.05 30.88
CA GLU A 448 11.77 -1.99 31.13
C GLU A 448 12.06 -3.43 30.62
#